data_AF-A0A8C2D1A2-F1
#
_entry.id   AF-A0A8C2D1A2-F1
#
_cell.length_a   1.000
_cell.length_b   1.000
_cell.length_c   1.000
_cell.angle_alpha   90.00
_cell.angle_beta   90.00
_cell.angle_gamma   90.00
#
_symmetry.space_group_name_H-M   'P 1'
#
loop_
_entity.id
_entity.type
_entity.pdbx_description
1 polymer ?
#
loop_
_entity_poly.entity_id
_entity_poly.type
_entity_poly.pdbx_seq_one_letter_code
_entity_poly.pdbx_strand_id
1 'polypeptide(L)'
;MKFLHLLSITATQTVSLHCYSDPTTVAMETPRALRFRGWNGQVFEENSPLSPHLVLDDCEIRDGSWHQSRFLFQTQDTQQLPIVDIQGVHPSHPGDQRHVEVGPVCFL
;
A
#
# COMPACT_ATOMS: atom_id res chain seq x y z
N MET A 1 3.87 14.85 13.96
CA MET A 1 3.59 15.65 12.76
C MET A 1 2.55 16.77 12.97
N LYS A 2 2.27 17.23 14.21
CA LYS A 2 1.10 18.11 14.45
C LYS A 2 1.15 19.47 13.74
N PHE A 3 2.33 20.12 13.68
CA PHE A 3 2.47 21.40 12.99
C PHE A 3 2.35 21.28 11.47
N LEU A 4 2.91 20.23 10.86
CA LEU A 4 2.79 20.01 9.41
C LEU A 4 1.33 19.81 8.99
N HIS A 5 0.53 19.08 9.78
CA HIS A 5 -0.91 18.98 9.51
C HIS A 5 -1.65 20.31 9.56
N LEU A 6 -1.24 21.23 10.45
CA LEU A 6 -1.89 22.53 10.63
C LEU A 6 -1.49 23.55 9.57
N LEU A 7 -0.29 23.42 9.01
CA LEU A 7 0.32 24.42 8.12
C LEU A 7 0.26 24.04 6.63
N SER A 8 -0.32 22.89 6.31
CA SER A 8 -0.39 22.37 4.94
C SER A 8 -1.83 22.08 4.54
N ILE A 9 -2.09 22.19 3.25
CA ILE A 9 -3.42 22.01 2.65
C ILE A 9 -3.55 20.66 1.94
N THR A 10 -2.42 20.03 1.63
CA THR A 10 -2.38 18.73 0.98
C THR A 10 -1.25 17.87 1.53
N ALA A 11 -1.46 16.56 1.49
CA ALA A 11 -0.44 15.59 1.82
C ALA A 11 -0.39 14.50 0.75
N THR A 12 0.81 14.04 0.42
CA THR A 12 1.05 12.93 -0.50
C THR A 12 2.04 11.94 0.09
N GLN A 13 1.84 10.65 -0.18
CA GLN A 13 2.78 9.59 0.20
C GLN A 13 2.70 8.45 -0.80
N THR A 14 3.82 7.75 -1.01
CA THR A 14 3.86 6.51 -1.79
C THR A 14 4.22 5.32 -0.90
N VAL A 15 3.57 4.20 -1.11
CA VAL A 15 3.94 2.89 -0.53
C VAL A 15 4.12 1.90 -1.66
N SER A 16 5.21 1.16 -1.65
CA SER A 16 5.51 0.11 -2.64
C SER A 16 5.43 -1.26 -1.98
N LEU A 17 4.65 -2.16 -2.58
CA LEU A 17 4.66 -3.58 -2.24
C LEU A 17 5.49 -4.32 -3.28
N HIS A 18 6.57 -4.96 -2.84
CA HIS A 18 7.37 -5.88 -3.63
C HIS A 18 6.85 -7.30 -3.40
N CYS A 19 6.53 -8.00 -4.49
CA CYS A 19 5.93 -9.34 -4.48
C CYS A 19 6.81 -10.32 -5.24
N TYR A 20 7.00 -11.50 -4.65
CA TYR A 20 7.56 -12.66 -5.32
C TYR A 20 6.55 -13.81 -5.23
N SER A 21 6.29 -14.45 -6.36
CA SER A 21 5.40 -15.61 -6.43
C SER A 21 6.20 -16.86 -6.76
N ASP A 22 6.07 -17.92 -5.97
CA ASP A 22 6.67 -19.20 -6.30
C ASP A 22 5.94 -19.80 -7.53
N PRO A 23 6.64 -20.13 -8.63
CA PRO A 23 6.02 -20.67 -9.85
C PRO A 23 5.42 -22.07 -9.66
N THR A 24 5.79 -22.79 -8.59
CA THR A 24 5.21 -24.10 -8.28
C THR A 24 3.88 -24.00 -7.54
N THR A 25 3.52 -22.82 -7.06
CA THR A 25 2.28 -22.57 -6.33
C THR A 25 1.11 -22.36 -7.29
N VAL A 26 0.14 -23.28 -7.25
CA VAL A 26 -1.13 -23.16 -7.99
C VAL A 26 -2.09 -22.27 -7.20
N ALA A 27 -2.28 -21.03 -7.65
CA ALA A 27 -3.17 -20.08 -6.98
C ALA A 27 -4.65 -20.42 -7.25
N MET A 28 -5.37 -20.90 -6.23
CA MET A 28 -6.84 -21.00 -6.24
C MET A 28 -7.52 -19.89 -5.43
N GLU A 29 -6.77 -19.15 -4.60
CA GLU A 29 -7.32 -18.15 -3.69
C GLU A 29 -6.96 -16.73 -4.12
N THR A 30 -7.91 -15.81 -3.92
CA THR A 30 -7.67 -14.38 -4.10
C THR A 30 -6.67 -13.87 -3.06
N PRO A 31 -5.68 -13.06 -3.44
CA PRO A 31 -4.75 -12.47 -2.49
C PRO A 31 -5.52 -11.66 -1.44
N ARG A 32 -5.07 -11.71 -0.17
CA ARG A 32 -5.66 -10.90 0.90
C ARG A 32 -5.55 -9.42 0.53
N ALA A 33 -6.66 -8.71 0.62
CA ALA A 33 -6.73 -7.27 0.38
C ALA A 33 -5.82 -6.51 1.35
N LEU A 34 -5.01 -5.60 0.82
CA LEU A 34 -4.15 -4.72 1.61
C LEU A 34 -4.99 -3.63 2.26
N ARG A 35 -4.63 -3.28 3.50
CA ARG A 35 -5.25 -2.18 4.24
C ARG A 35 -4.16 -1.27 4.79
N PHE A 36 -4.27 0.02 4.51
CA PHE A 36 -3.31 1.03 4.96
C PHE A 36 -3.99 1.94 5.97
N ARG A 37 -3.45 2.04 7.18
CA ARG A 37 -3.99 2.93 8.22
C ARG A 37 -3.20 4.23 8.25
N GLY A 38 -3.91 5.34 8.12
CA GLY A 38 -3.43 6.70 8.25
C GLY A 38 -3.29 7.18 9.69
N TRP A 39 -2.70 8.36 9.85
CA TRP A 39 -2.39 8.96 11.15
C TRP A 39 -3.62 9.22 12.04
N ASN A 40 -4.73 9.66 11.46
CA ASN A 40 -6.01 9.87 12.17
C ASN A 40 -6.84 8.57 12.34
N GLY A 41 -6.29 7.41 11.97
CA GLY A 41 -7.00 6.13 12.02
C GLY A 41 -7.82 5.81 10.77
N GLN A 42 -7.87 6.70 9.78
CA GLN A 42 -8.49 6.42 8.48
C GLN A 42 -7.87 5.16 7.85
N VAL A 43 -8.70 4.28 7.30
CA VAL A 43 -8.23 3.09 6.58
C VAL A 43 -8.48 3.27 5.09
N PHE A 44 -7.44 3.06 4.30
CA PHE A 44 -7.49 2.98 2.84
C PHE A 44 -7.43 1.51 2.44
N GLU A 45 -8.40 1.06 1.65
CA GLU A 45 -8.51 -0.34 1.20
C GLU A 45 -9.10 -0.39 -0.21
N GLU A 46 -8.84 -1.49 -0.91
CA GLU A 46 -9.34 -1.72 -2.26
C GLU A 46 -10.88 -1.73 -2.29
N ASN A 47 -11.48 -1.23 -3.38
CA ASN A 47 -12.93 -1.14 -3.55
C ASN A 47 -13.68 -0.24 -2.54
N SER A 48 -12.95 0.61 -1.80
CA SER A 48 -13.51 1.68 -0.97
C SER A 48 -13.50 3.02 -1.72
N PRO A 49 -14.41 3.97 -1.39
CA PRO A 49 -14.31 5.36 -1.86
C PRO A 49 -12.96 6.03 -1.54
N LEU A 50 -12.25 5.51 -0.54
CA LEU A 50 -10.92 5.96 -0.12
C LEU A 50 -9.85 4.94 -0.54
N SER A 51 -10.01 4.32 -1.70
CA SER A 51 -8.97 3.46 -2.27
C SER A 51 -7.75 4.31 -2.66
N PRO A 52 -6.53 3.86 -2.37
CA PRO A 52 -5.33 4.54 -2.85
C PRO A 52 -5.25 4.43 -4.37
N HIS A 53 -4.66 5.45 -5.01
CA HIS A 53 -4.44 5.40 -6.44
C HIS A 53 -3.32 4.42 -6.77
N LEU A 54 -3.61 3.39 -7.56
CA LEU A 54 -2.64 2.39 -7.97
C LEU A 54 -1.86 2.90 -9.19
N VAL A 55 -0.60 3.24 -8.98
CA VAL A 55 0.29 3.80 -10.02
C VAL A 55 0.92 2.69 -10.87
N LEU A 56 1.16 1.53 -10.25
CA LEU A 56 1.69 0.33 -10.89
C LEU A 56 1.07 -0.88 -10.18
N ASP A 57 0.72 -1.91 -10.93
CA ASP A 57 0.18 -3.16 -10.36
C ASP A 57 0.69 -4.41 -11.08
N ASP A 58 1.92 -4.81 -10.73
CA ASP A 58 2.56 -5.99 -11.31
C ASP A 58 2.55 -7.18 -10.35
N CYS A 59 2.05 -7.04 -9.11
CA CYS A 59 2.02 -8.13 -8.13
C CYS A 59 1.08 -9.30 -8.52
N GLU A 60 0.20 -9.12 -9.50
CA GLU A 60 -0.60 -10.21 -10.06
C GLU A 60 0.22 -11.16 -10.96
N ILE A 61 1.40 -10.73 -11.40
CA ILE A 61 2.28 -11.53 -12.27
C ILE A 61 2.94 -12.64 -11.44
N ARG A 62 2.69 -13.89 -11.83
CA ARG A 62 3.20 -15.11 -11.15
C ARG A 62 4.21 -15.86 -12.02
N ASP A 63 5.30 -15.21 -12.39
CA ASP A 63 6.33 -15.75 -13.30
C ASP A 63 7.62 -16.22 -12.58
N GLY A 64 7.64 -16.21 -11.25
CA GLY A 64 8.84 -16.53 -10.48
C GLY A 64 9.87 -15.41 -10.39
N SER A 65 9.50 -14.17 -10.72
CA SER A 65 10.33 -12.97 -10.57
C SER A 65 9.77 -12.02 -9.51
N TRP A 66 10.57 -11.03 -9.11
CA TRP A 66 10.12 -9.94 -8.25
C TRP A 66 9.38 -8.89 -9.08
N HIS A 67 8.20 -8.52 -8.59
CA HIS A 67 7.33 -7.49 -9.15
C HIS A 67 6.96 -6.47 -8.08
N GLN A 68 6.34 -5.37 -8.51
CA GLN A 68 6.02 -4.27 -7.62
C GLN A 68 4.64 -3.69 -7.92
N SER A 69 3.85 -3.45 -6.86
CA SER A 69 2.67 -2.59 -6.92
C SER A 69 2.93 -1.30 -6.13
N ARG A 70 2.55 -0.15 -6.71
CA ARG A 70 2.82 1.19 -6.14
C ARG A 70 1.52 1.92 -5.83
N PHE A 71 1.32 2.23 -4.56
CA PHE A 71 0.15 2.92 -4.05
C PHE A 71 0.49 4.39 -3.79
N LEU A 72 -0.27 5.30 -4.39
CA LEU A 72 -0.20 6.73 -4.16
C LEU A 72 -1.39 7.18 -3.31
N PHE A 73 -1.07 7.76 -2.16
CA PHE A 73 -2.04 8.41 -1.28
C PHE A 73 -1.93 9.91 -1.48
N GLN A 74 -3.04 10.55 -1.83
CA GLN A 74 -3.12 12.00 -1.99
C GLN A 74 -4.43 12.48 -1.38
N THR A 75 -4.35 13.47 -0.50
CA THR A 75 -5.50 13.96 0.24
C THR A 75 -5.38 15.45 0.58
N GLN A 76 -6.52 16.12 0.72
CA GLN A 76 -6.62 17.48 1.26
C GLN A 76 -6.79 17.48 2.79
N ASP A 77 -7.22 16.35 3.37
CA ASP A 77 -7.23 16.16 4.82
C ASP A 77 -5.87 15.61 5.24
N THR A 78 -4.95 16.52 5.56
CA THR A 78 -3.56 16.19 5.88
C THR A 78 -3.42 15.26 7.09
N GLN A 79 -4.45 15.13 7.95
CA GLN A 79 -4.41 14.23 9.11
C GLN A 79 -4.56 12.75 8.74
N GLN A 80 -4.94 12.44 7.49
CA GLN A 80 -5.03 11.05 7.02
C GLN A 80 -3.66 10.44 6.68
N LEU A 81 -2.62 11.27 6.52
CA LEU A 81 -1.24 10.81 6.31
C LEU A 81 -0.38 11.20 7.52
N PRO A 82 0.81 10.60 7.74
CA PRO A 82 1.35 9.45 7.01
C PRO A 82 0.59 8.14 7.25
N ILE A 83 0.86 7.14 6.44
CA ILE A 83 0.54 5.74 6.71
C ILE A 83 1.38 5.27 7.91
N VAL A 84 0.70 4.76 8.93
CA VAL A 84 1.29 4.32 10.21
C VAL A 84 1.21 2.83 10.43
N ASP A 85 0.39 2.11 9.67
CA ASP A 85 0.28 0.64 9.73
C ASP A 85 -0.22 0.08 8.39
N ILE A 86 0.22 -1.15 8.09
CA ILE A 86 -0.09 -1.84 6.83
C ILE A 86 -0.43 -3.30 7.15
N GLN A 87 -1.63 -3.70 6.77
CA GLN A 87 -2.17 -5.04 7.03
C GLN A 87 -2.33 -5.80 5.71
N GLY A 88 -2.35 -7.14 5.79
CA GLY A 88 -2.46 -7.99 4.60
C GLY A 88 -1.12 -8.20 3.86
N VAL A 89 0.00 -7.79 4.46
CA VAL A 89 1.35 -7.93 3.87
C VAL A 89 1.82 -9.39 3.83
N HIS A 90 1.25 -10.27 4.65
CA HIS A 90 1.65 -11.67 4.65
C HIS A 90 1.30 -12.34 3.31
N PRO A 91 2.21 -13.16 2.75
CA PRO A 91 1.93 -13.95 1.57
C PRO A 91 0.80 -14.94 1.85
N SER A 92 -0.06 -15.18 0.85
CA SER A 92 -1.15 -16.16 0.96
C SER A 92 -0.67 -17.60 0.83
N HIS A 93 0.45 -17.84 0.14
CA HIS A 93 0.94 -19.17 -0.17
C HIS A 93 2.36 -19.41 0.35
N PRO A 94 2.71 -20.67 0.67
CA PRO A 94 4.11 -21.04 0.92
C PRO A 94 5.00 -20.71 -0.28
N GLY A 95 6.22 -20.24 -0.03
CA GLY A 95 7.19 -19.88 -1.08
C GLY A 95 7.02 -18.46 -1.62
N ASP A 96 5.80 -17.91 -1.64
CA ASP A 96 5.57 -16.50 -1.96
C ASP A 96 6.24 -15.59 -0.92
N GLN A 97 6.80 -14.46 -1.36
CA GLN A 97 7.41 -13.47 -0.47
C GLN A 97 6.84 -12.09 -0.75
N ARG A 98 6.78 -11.27 0.31
CA ARG A 98 6.28 -9.90 0.25
C ARG A 98 7.20 -9.01 1.08
N HIS A 99 7.53 -7.85 0.52
CA HIS A 99 8.30 -6.83 1.19
C HIS A 99 7.65 -5.47 0.95
N VAL A 100 7.60 -4.62 1.97
CA VAL A 100 6.98 -3.30 1.89
C VAL A 100 8.01 -2.23 2.10
N GLU A 101 7.98 -1.25 1.19
CA GLU A 101 8.78 -0.04 1.25
C GLU A 101 7.85 1.15 1.44
N VAL A 102 8.02 1.87 2.54
CA VAL A 102 7.22 3.05 2.89
C VAL A 102 7.99 4.30 2.47
N GLY A 103 7.48 5.00 1.46
CA GLY A 103 8.07 6.26 0.99
C GLY A 103 7.81 7.42 1.95
N PRO A 104 8.55 8.53 1.79
CA PRO A 104 8.35 9.72 2.61
C PRO A 104 6.95 10.31 2.40
N VAL A 105 6.42 10.92 3.45
CA VAL A 105 5.23 11.77 3.35
C VAL A 105 5.65 13.20 3.02
N CYS A 106 5.00 13.78 2.02
CA CYS A 106 5.19 15.16 1.58
C CYS A 106 3.97 15.99 1.98
N PHE A 107 4.21 17.18 2.53
CA PHE A 107 3.18 18.15 2.88
C PHE A 107 3.39 19.42 2.06
N LEU A 108 2.30 19.96 1.51
CA LEU A 108 2.28 21.24 0.79
C LEU A 108 1.17 22.12 1.36
#